data_AF-A0AAW8Z8E0-F1
#
_entry.id   AF-A0AAW8Z8E0-F1
#
_cell.length_a   1.000
_cell.length_b   1.000
_cell.length_c   1.000
_cell.angle_alpha   90.00
_cell.angle_beta   90.00
_cell.angle_gamma   90.00
#
_symmetry.space_group_name_H-M   'P 1'
#
loop_
_entity.id
_entity.type
_entity.pdbx_description
1 polymer ?
#
loop_
_entity_poly.entity_id
_entity_poly.type
_entity_poly.pdbx_seq_one_letter_code
_entity_poly.pdbx_strand_id
1 'polypeptide(L)'
;MLHTNNQIIKHKVGLLNLAEELQNVFRACKVMGVSRDTFYRYQELVKSGDIDALINKSRRVPNLKNRVDDATEQAVIDFAIQYPAYGQHRTSNELRKKGVFVSGSGVRSIWLRHDLENFKKRLKALEAKVAQDGIELNDQQIAALERKHEDDVACGEIETAHPGYLGAQDTFYVGNLKGVGRIYQQTFIDTYSKVVHCKLYTTKTPITAADLLNDRVLPFYQSQDLPMLRILTDRGTEYCGKVEQHDYELYLAVNDIDHTKTKAASPQTNGICERFHKTILQEFYQITFRKKLYSSLEELQVDLDDWLKFYNTERTHQGKMCCGRTPLETLLDGKRIWAEKNLAQI
;
A
#
# COMPACT_ATOMS: atom_id res chain seq x y z
N MET A 1 -28.66 -23.76 30.63
CA MET A 1 -27.57 -22.76 30.64
C MET A 1 -27.11 -22.42 29.24
N LEU A 2 -27.17 -21.14 28.90
CA LEU A 2 -26.70 -20.55 27.65
C LEU A 2 -25.19 -20.24 27.77
N HIS A 3 -24.38 -20.62 26.78
CA HIS A 3 -22.95 -20.35 26.77
C HIS A 3 -22.59 -19.34 25.66
N THR A 4 -21.75 -18.36 25.99
CA THR A 4 -21.23 -17.39 25.01
C THR A 4 -19.80 -16.99 25.33
N ASN A 5 -18.96 -16.92 24.28
CA ASN A 5 -17.60 -16.37 24.36
C ASN A 5 -17.55 -14.87 24.03
N ASN A 6 -18.69 -14.27 23.67
CA ASN A 6 -18.76 -12.87 23.27
C ASN A 6 -18.96 -11.96 24.49
N GLN A 7 -17.91 -11.20 24.84
CA GLN A 7 -17.86 -10.30 26.00
C GLN A 7 -19.01 -9.25 25.98
N ILE A 8 -19.51 -8.88 24.80
CA ILE A 8 -20.56 -7.87 24.62
C ILE A 8 -21.92 -8.35 25.15
N ILE A 9 -22.19 -9.66 25.05
CA ILE A 9 -23.47 -10.25 25.45
C ILE A 9 -23.38 -11.09 26.73
N LYS A 10 -22.16 -11.29 27.26
CA LYS A 10 -21.90 -12.06 28.49
C LYS A 10 -22.77 -11.63 29.67
N HIS A 11 -22.96 -10.34 29.88
CA HIS A 11 -23.83 -9.82 30.95
C HIS A 11 -25.32 -10.14 30.73
N LYS A 12 -25.78 -10.12 29.47
CA LYS A 12 -27.17 -10.42 29.10
C LYS A 12 -27.48 -11.91 29.23
N VAL A 13 -26.53 -12.75 28.81
CA VAL A 13 -26.59 -14.22 28.94
C VAL A 13 -26.51 -14.63 30.42
N GLY A 14 -25.65 -13.98 31.21
CA GLY A 14 -25.54 -14.22 32.64
C GLY A 14 -26.85 -13.96 33.40
N LEU A 15 -27.60 -12.92 33.04
CA LEU A 15 -28.92 -12.65 33.62
C LEU A 15 -29.94 -13.78 33.34
N LEU A 16 -29.93 -14.34 32.13
CA LEU A 16 -30.83 -15.44 31.76
C LEU A 16 -30.48 -16.73 32.50
N ASN A 17 -29.19 -17.05 32.59
CA ASN A 17 -28.72 -18.22 33.34
C ASN A 17 -29.01 -18.12 34.84
N LEU A 18 -28.81 -16.93 35.43
CA LEU A 18 -29.09 -16.71 36.85
C LEU A 18 -30.58 -16.88 37.18
N ALA A 19 -31.47 -16.49 36.28
CA ALA A 19 -32.91 -16.70 36.45
C ALA A 19 -33.31 -18.18 36.36
N GLU A 20 -32.63 -18.96 35.51
CA GLU A 20 -32.79 -20.41 35.37
C GLU A 20 -32.32 -21.14 36.65
N GLU A 21 -31.14 -20.79 37.16
CA GLU A 21 -30.58 -21.37 38.40
C GLU A 21 -31.42 -21.08 39.64
N LEU A 22 -31.90 -19.85 39.79
CA LEU A 22 -32.71 -19.44 40.95
C LEU A 22 -34.18 -19.85 40.83
N GLN A 23 -34.61 -20.37 39.68
CA GLN A 23 -36.02 -20.57 39.29
C GLN A 23 -36.91 -19.36 39.63
N ASN A 24 -36.34 -18.15 39.65
CA ASN A 24 -37.01 -16.95 40.09
C ASN A 24 -36.46 -15.71 39.37
N VAL A 25 -37.21 -15.28 38.35
CA VAL A 25 -36.89 -14.12 37.50
C VAL A 25 -36.78 -12.84 38.33
N PHE A 26 -37.66 -12.62 39.30
CA PHE A 26 -37.65 -11.41 40.12
C PHE A 26 -36.37 -11.30 40.95
N ARG A 27 -35.93 -12.41 41.56
CA ARG A 27 -34.72 -12.45 42.37
C ARG A 27 -33.47 -12.26 41.50
N ALA A 28 -33.40 -12.90 40.33
CA ALA A 28 -32.31 -12.71 39.38
C ALA A 28 -32.21 -11.26 38.87
N CYS A 29 -33.34 -10.65 38.49
CA CYS A 29 -33.41 -9.24 38.10
C CYS A 29 -32.96 -8.29 39.22
N LYS A 30 -33.35 -8.56 40.47
CA LYS A 30 -32.97 -7.76 41.64
C LYS A 30 -31.47 -7.85 41.93
N VAL A 31 -30.87 -9.04 41.80
CA VAL A 31 -29.44 -9.27 42.01
C VAL A 31 -28.59 -8.58 40.94
N MET A 32 -29.02 -8.62 39.68
CA MET A 32 -28.28 -8.05 38.54
C MET A 32 -28.62 -6.57 38.27
N GLY A 33 -29.56 -5.97 38.99
CA GLY A 33 -29.95 -4.57 38.82
C GLY A 33 -30.67 -4.27 37.50
N VAL A 34 -31.38 -5.25 36.93
CA VAL A 34 -32.04 -5.13 35.62
C VAL A 34 -33.57 -5.20 35.78
N SER A 35 -34.32 -4.42 35.00
CA SER A 35 -35.79 -4.48 35.03
C SER A 35 -36.32 -5.82 34.51
N ARG A 36 -37.45 -6.28 35.07
CA ARG A 36 -38.14 -7.49 34.57
C ARG A 36 -38.52 -7.38 33.09
N ASP A 37 -38.89 -6.18 32.65
CA ASP A 37 -39.19 -5.90 31.25
C ASP A 37 -38.00 -6.17 30.32
N THR A 38 -36.79 -5.76 30.75
CA THR A 38 -35.56 -6.04 30.02
C THR A 38 -35.25 -7.53 29.97
N PHE A 39 -35.52 -8.26 31.05
CA PHE A 39 -35.37 -9.73 31.10
C PHE A 39 -36.25 -10.41 30.06
N TYR A 40 -37.55 -10.11 30.04
CA TYR A 40 -38.47 -10.74 29.09
C TYR A 40 -38.13 -10.39 27.65
N ARG A 41 -37.69 -9.16 27.38
CA ARG A 41 -37.17 -8.78 26.06
C ARG A 41 -35.94 -9.59 25.64
N TYR A 42 -35.00 -9.87 26.54
CA TYR A 42 -33.85 -10.73 26.23
C TYR A 42 -34.26 -12.18 26.03
N GLN A 43 -35.19 -12.69 26.85
CA GLN A 43 -35.72 -14.02 26.69
C GLN A 43 -36.45 -14.19 25.36
N GLU A 44 -37.23 -13.19 24.93
CA GLU A 44 -37.93 -13.17 23.64
C GLU A 44 -36.95 -13.10 22.47
N LEU A 45 -35.87 -12.31 22.58
CA LEU A 45 -34.82 -12.25 21.57
C LEU A 45 -34.08 -13.58 21.41
N VAL A 46 -33.81 -14.30 22.50
CA VAL A 46 -33.21 -15.64 22.48
C VAL A 46 -34.21 -16.73 22.04
N LYS A 47 -35.52 -16.51 22.20
CA LYS A 47 -36.54 -17.41 21.66
C LYS A 47 -36.77 -17.22 20.16
N SER A 48 -36.62 -15.99 19.66
CA SER A 48 -36.85 -15.62 18.25
C SER A 48 -35.60 -15.73 17.37
N GLY A 49 -34.41 -15.83 17.95
CA GLY A 49 -33.15 -16.06 17.25
C GLY A 49 -32.11 -16.69 18.18
N ASP A 50 -30.93 -17.01 17.65
CA ASP A 50 -29.84 -17.57 18.46
C ASP A 50 -29.27 -16.54 19.46
N ILE A 51 -28.36 -16.97 20.32
CA ILE A 51 -27.71 -16.17 21.39
C ILE A 51 -27.12 -14.84 20.85
N ASP A 52 -26.68 -14.83 19.58
CA ASP A 52 -26.16 -13.63 18.90
C ASP A 52 -27.21 -12.53 18.65
N ALA A 53 -28.50 -12.85 18.71
CA ALA A 53 -29.59 -11.87 18.64
C ALA A 53 -29.58 -10.89 19.83
N LEU A 54 -28.86 -11.21 20.91
CA LEU A 54 -28.63 -10.31 22.04
C LEU A 54 -27.64 -9.17 21.73
N ILE A 55 -26.93 -9.22 20.59
CA ILE A 55 -26.08 -8.10 20.14
C ILE A 55 -26.98 -6.92 19.78
N ASN A 56 -26.68 -5.73 20.32
CA ASN A 56 -27.49 -4.53 20.07
C ASN A 56 -27.49 -4.19 18.56
N LYS A 57 -28.60 -4.46 17.88
CA LYS A 57 -28.83 -3.92 16.52
C LYS A 57 -29.02 -2.41 16.62
N SER A 58 -28.29 -1.66 15.81
CA SER A 58 -28.48 -0.22 15.68
C SER A 58 -29.94 0.05 15.31
N ARG A 59 -30.64 0.85 16.12
CA ARG A 59 -32.02 1.28 15.85
C ARG A 59 -32.11 2.43 14.85
N ARG A 60 -30.97 2.89 14.32
CA ARG A 60 -30.95 3.99 13.35
C ARG A 60 -31.44 3.48 12.00
N VAL A 61 -32.71 3.75 11.70
CA VAL A 61 -33.31 3.51 10.40
C VAL A 61 -33.10 4.76 9.54
N PRO A 62 -32.73 4.63 8.25
CA PRO A 62 -32.66 5.78 7.34
C PRO A 62 -33.99 6.53 7.29
N ASN A 63 -33.97 7.84 7.51
CA ASN A 63 -35.16 8.67 7.37
C ASN A 63 -35.32 9.11 5.91
N LEU A 64 -36.18 8.40 5.17
CA LEU A 64 -36.43 8.65 3.75
C LEU A 64 -37.00 10.04 3.47
N LYS A 65 -37.67 10.69 4.45
CA LYS A 65 -38.21 12.05 4.29
C LYS A 65 -37.14 13.13 4.18
N ASN A 66 -35.93 12.85 4.67
CA ASN A 66 -34.79 13.78 4.59
C ASN A 66 -33.93 13.52 3.33
N ARG A 67 -34.38 12.63 2.45
CA ARG A 67 -33.68 12.35 1.20
C ARG A 67 -33.95 13.49 0.23
N VAL A 68 -32.97 13.76 -0.61
CA VAL A 68 -33.21 14.53 -1.83
C VAL A 68 -34.17 13.73 -2.72
N ASP A 69 -34.89 14.43 -3.59
CA ASP A 69 -35.72 13.78 -4.59
C ASP A 69 -34.87 12.88 -5.51
N ASP A 70 -35.51 11.87 -6.09
CA ASP A 70 -34.82 10.87 -6.90
C ASP A 70 -34.16 11.48 -8.14
N ALA A 71 -34.72 12.57 -8.70
CA ALA A 71 -34.14 13.26 -9.84
C ALA A 71 -32.82 13.95 -9.47
N THR A 72 -32.77 14.64 -8.32
CA THR A 72 -31.53 15.22 -7.77
C THR A 72 -30.51 14.13 -7.44
N GLU A 73 -30.94 13.00 -6.87
CA GLU A 73 -30.04 11.90 -6.56
C GLU A 73 -29.41 11.29 -7.83
N GLN A 74 -30.24 11.04 -8.86
CA GLN A 74 -29.78 10.52 -10.13
C GLN A 74 -28.83 11.49 -10.84
N ALA A 75 -29.14 12.79 -10.83
CA ALA A 75 -28.26 13.82 -11.39
C ALA A 75 -26.88 13.84 -10.74
N VAL A 76 -26.79 13.58 -9.42
CA VAL A 76 -25.50 13.49 -8.70
C VAL A 76 -24.70 12.24 -9.10
N ILE A 77 -25.37 11.11 -9.30
CA ILE A 77 -24.74 9.85 -9.72
C ILE A 77 -24.23 9.98 -11.15
N ASP A 78 -25.07 10.47 -12.06
CA ASP A 78 -24.70 10.67 -13.46
C ASP A 78 -23.53 11.64 -13.60
N PHE A 79 -23.54 12.72 -12.82
CA PHE A 79 -22.43 13.67 -12.79
C PHE A 79 -21.13 13.06 -12.25
N ALA A 80 -21.23 12.15 -11.27
CA ALA A 80 -20.06 11.46 -10.71
C ALA A 80 -19.40 10.51 -11.73
N ILE A 81 -20.21 9.92 -12.62
CA ILE A 81 -19.72 9.07 -13.71
C ILE A 81 -19.20 9.93 -14.87
N GLN A 82 -19.88 11.04 -15.17
CA GLN A 82 -19.48 11.96 -16.22
C GLN A 82 -18.15 12.67 -15.89
N TYR A 83 -17.92 13.01 -14.61
CA TYR A 83 -16.73 13.72 -14.14
C TYR A 83 -16.13 13.07 -12.87
N PRO A 84 -15.50 11.88 -12.96
CA PRO A 84 -15.04 11.12 -11.80
C PRO A 84 -14.02 11.88 -10.94
N ALA A 85 -13.18 12.72 -11.57
CA ALA A 85 -12.12 13.48 -10.92
C ALA A 85 -12.60 14.62 -10.02
N TYR A 86 -13.88 15.00 -10.09
CA TYR A 86 -14.38 16.16 -9.33
C TYR A 86 -14.69 15.77 -7.89
N GLY A 87 -14.30 16.65 -6.95
CA GLY A 87 -14.62 16.49 -5.54
C GLY A 87 -16.03 16.98 -5.19
N GLN A 88 -16.54 16.55 -4.04
CA GLN A 88 -17.92 16.77 -3.58
C GLN A 88 -18.39 18.24 -3.65
N HIS A 89 -17.50 19.20 -3.34
CA HIS A 89 -17.82 20.64 -3.39
C HIS A 89 -17.86 21.16 -4.83
N ARG A 90 -16.97 20.69 -5.69
CA ARG A 90 -16.95 21.05 -7.11
C ARG A 90 -18.19 20.51 -7.83
N THR A 91 -18.54 19.25 -7.59
CA THR A 91 -19.77 18.62 -8.10
C THR A 91 -21.02 19.39 -7.68
N SER A 92 -21.13 19.78 -6.41
CA SER A 92 -22.24 20.61 -5.90
C SER A 92 -22.36 21.95 -6.64
N ASN A 93 -21.23 22.64 -6.88
CA ASN A 93 -21.22 23.93 -7.59
C ASN A 93 -21.60 23.81 -9.07
N GLU A 94 -21.14 22.76 -9.75
CA GLU A 94 -21.46 22.52 -11.16
C GLU A 94 -22.92 22.10 -11.36
N LEU A 95 -23.46 21.26 -10.47
CA LEU A 95 -24.88 20.90 -10.47
C LEU A 95 -25.77 22.11 -10.23
N ARG A 96 -25.36 23.04 -9.35
CA ARG A 96 -26.08 24.29 -9.11
C ARG A 96 -26.21 25.14 -10.38
N LYS A 97 -25.17 25.20 -11.22
CA LYS A 97 -25.24 25.90 -12.52
C LYS A 97 -26.24 25.26 -13.48
N LYS A 98 -26.46 23.95 -13.36
CA LYS A 98 -27.46 23.18 -14.14
C LYS A 98 -28.86 23.23 -13.51
N GLY A 99 -29.07 24.03 -12.46
CA GLY A 99 -30.35 24.16 -11.78
C GLY A 99 -30.65 23.10 -10.72
N VAL A 100 -29.69 22.22 -10.40
CA VAL A 100 -29.82 21.18 -9.37
C VAL A 100 -29.16 21.64 -8.07
N PHE A 101 -29.97 21.87 -7.04
CA PHE A 101 -29.50 22.45 -5.77
C PHE A 101 -29.23 21.38 -4.72
N VAL A 102 -27.96 20.98 -4.59
CA VAL A 102 -27.50 20.04 -3.56
C VAL A 102 -26.24 20.58 -2.88
N SER A 103 -26.09 20.38 -1.57
CA SER A 103 -24.89 20.78 -0.83
C SER A 103 -23.73 19.79 -1.02
N GLY A 104 -22.48 20.22 -0.83
CA GLY A 104 -21.32 19.32 -0.93
C GLY A 104 -21.38 18.11 0.02
N SER A 105 -21.93 18.30 1.22
CA SER A 105 -22.18 17.21 2.17
C SER A 105 -23.32 16.28 1.72
N GLY A 106 -24.33 16.84 1.04
CA GLY A 106 -25.39 16.07 0.38
C GLY A 106 -24.85 15.17 -0.73
N VAL A 107 -23.99 15.71 -1.59
CA VAL A 107 -23.26 14.95 -2.63
C VAL A 107 -22.47 13.81 -2.00
N ARG A 108 -21.69 14.07 -0.95
CA ARG A 108 -20.93 13.03 -0.24
C ARG A 108 -21.83 11.92 0.32
N SER A 109 -22.96 12.31 0.91
CA SER A 109 -23.90 11.37 1.52
C SER A 109 -24.57 10.49 0.46
N ILE A 110 -24.86 11.04 -0.72
CA ILE A 110 -25.34 10.28 -1.89
C ILE A 110 -24.25 9.31 -2.34
N TRP A 111 -23.02 9.78 -2.54
CA TRP A 111 -21.91 8.93 -2.97
C TRP A 111 -21.63 7.76 -2.03
N LEU A 112 -21.67 7.96 -0.71
CA LEU A 112 -21.48 6.89 0.26
C LEU A 112 -22.55 5.79 0.17
N ARG A 113 -23.77 6.12 -0.26
CA ARG A 113 -24.86 5.13 -0.44
C ARG A 113 -24.71 4.32 -1.73
N HIS A 114 -24.08 4.91 -2.73
CA HIS A 114 -23.92 4.32 -4.07
C HIS A 114 -22.51 3.80 -4.35
N ASP A 115 -21.67 3.71 -3.32
CA ASP A 115 -20.27 3.27 -3.46
C ASP A 115 -19.44 4.16 -4.40
N LEU A 116 -19.62 5.48 -4.35
CA LEU A 116 -18.97 6.47 -5.22
C LEU A 116 -18.13 7.49 -4.43
N GLU A 117 -17.79 7.21 -3.18
CA GLU A 117 -17.23 8.21 -2.26
C GLU A 117 -15.79 8.61 -2.59
N ASN A 118 -15.05 7.74 -3.27
CA ASN A 118 -13.67 7.97 -3.69
C ASN A 118 -13.50 7.91 -5.21
N PHE A 119 -12.40 8.51 -5.68
CA PHE A 119 -12.11 8.62 -7.12
C PHE A 119 -12.03 7.25 -7.81
N LYS A 120 -11.35 6.28 -7.19
CA LYS A 120 -11.17 4.92 -7.74
C LYS A 120 -12.51 4.22 -7.97
N LYS A 121 -13.44 4.34 -7.02
CA LYS A 121 -14.78 3.75 -7.15
C LYS A 121 -15.63 4.45 -8.21
N ARG A 122 -15.57 5.78 -8.31
CA ARG A 122 -16.24 6.52 -9.40
C ARG A 122 -15.73 6.12 -10.78
N LEU A 123 -14.43 5.87 -10.90
CA LEU A 123 -13.84 5.42 -12.16
C LEU A 123 -14.21 3.98 -12.50
N LYS A 124 -14.25 3.08 -11.51
CA LYS A 124 -14.77 1.72 -11.69
C LYS A 124 -16.23 1.73 -12.17
N ALA A 125 -17.05 2.63 -11.64
CA ALA A 125 -18.43 2.81 -12.10
C ALA A 125 -18.50 3.32 -13.54
N LEU A 126 -17.58 4.21 -13.96
CA LEU A 126 -17.47 4.65 -15.35
C LEU A 126 -17.07 3.49 -16.28
N GLU A 127 -16.05 2.71 -15.92
CA GLU A 127 -15.59 1.54 -16.69
C GLU A 127 -16.72 0.52 -16.88
N ALA A 128 -17.48 0.24 -15.81
CA ALA A 128 -18.63 -0.65 -15.89
C ALA A 128 -19.71 -0.13 -16.84
N LYS A 129 -19.99 1.18 -16.82
CA LYS A 129 -20.97 1.80 -17.72
C LYS A 129 -20.52 1.78 -19.19
N VAL A 130 -19.24 2.01 -19.45
CA VAL A 130 -18.65 1.90 -20.80
C VAL A 130 -18.75 0.47 -21.34
N ALA A 131 -18.45 -0.52 -20.51
CA ALA A 131 -18.53 -1.93 -20.90
C ALA A 131 -19.97 -2.39 -21.19
N GLN A 132 -20.97 -1.81 -20.51
CA GLN A 132 -22.38 -2.17 -20.67
C GLN A 132 -23.04 -1.44 -21.86
N ASP A 133 -22.80 -0.14 -21.99
CA ASP A 133 -23.55 0.73 -22.89
C ASP A 133 -22.77 1.14 -24.16
N GLY A 134 -21.47 0.81 -24.26
CA GLY A 134 -20.65 1.11 -25.43
C GLY A 134 -20.46 2.61 -25.73
N ILE A 135 -20.45 3.44 -24.68
CA ILE A 135 -20.46 4.91 -24.78
C ILE A 135 -19.09 5.43 -25.24
N GLU A 136 -19.09 6.39 -26.18
CA GLU A 136 -17.90 7.17 -26.55
C GLU A 136 -17.47 8.11 -25.41
N LEU A 137 -16.21 8.00 -24.99
CA LEU A 137 -15.65 8.78 -23.88
C LEU A 137 -15.40 10.23 -24.29
N ASN A 138 -15.73 11.18 -23.41
CA ASN A 138 -15.39 12.59 -23.61
C ASN A 138 -13.96 12.93 -23.15
N ASP A 139 -13.39 14.05 -23.62
CA ASP A 139 -12.01 14.48 -23.32
C ASP A 139 -11.68 14.53 -21.81
N GLN A 140 -12.66 14.86 -20.95
CA GLN A 140 -12.44 14.90 -19.50
C GLN A 140 -12.45 13.53 -18.85
N GLN A 141 -13.21 12.59 -19.39
CA GLN A 141 -13.19 11.18 -18.99
C GLN A 141 -11.91 10.50 -19.48
N ILE A 142 -11.46 10.82 -20.69
CA ILE A 142 -10.15 10.42 -21.22
C ILE A 142 -9.06 10.95 -20.30
N ALA A 143 -9.04 12.24 -19.96
CA ALA A 143 -8.05 12.81 -19.03
C ALA A 143 -8.10 12.19 -17.60
N ALA A 144 -9.28 11.76 -17.13
CA ALA A 144 -9.42 11.07 -15.84
C ALA A 144 -8.93 9.61 -15.90
N LEU A 145 -9.18 8.93 -17.02
CA LEU A 145 -8.63 7.60 -17.31
C LEU A 145 -7.13 7.66 -17.55
N GLU A 146 -6.63 8.70 -18.22
CA GLU A 146 -5.20 8.99 -18.39
C GLU A 146 -4.55 9.31 -17.06
N ARG A 147 -5.17 10.06 -16.15
CA ARG A 147 -4.63 10.29 -14.81
C ARG A 147 -4.60 9.01 -13.97
N LYS A 148 -5.63 8.17 -14.07
CA LYS A 148 -5.61 6.84 -13.45
C LYS A 148 -4.59 5.94 -14.12
N HIS A 149 -4.42 6.05 -15.43
CA HIS A 149 -3.35 5.37 -16.15
C HIS A 149 -2.00 5.95 -15.72
N GLU A 150 -1.82 7.23 -15.46
CA GLU A 150 -0.58 7.77 -14.90
C GLU A 150 -0.34 7.28 -13.47
N ASP A 151 -1.37 7.14 -12.63
CA ASP A 151 -1.31 6.58 -11.26
C ASP A 151 -1.12 5.06 -11.26
N ASP A 152 -1.76 4.33 -12.18
CA ASP A 152 -1.67 2.87 -12.34
C ASP A 152 -0.42 2.50 -13.11
N VAL A 153 0.07 3.34 -14.01
CA VAL A 153 1.36 3.17 -14.65
C VAL A 153 2.45 3.71 -13.74
N ALA A 154 2.19 4.63 -12.78
CA ALA A 154 3.05 4.76 -11.58
C ALA A 154 3.16 3.45 -10.79
N CYS A 155 2.32 2.46 -11.11
CA CYS A 155 2.39 1.06 -10.75
C CYS A 155 2.66 0.19 -12.00
N GLY A 156 3.65 0.53 -12.84
CA GLY A 156 4.11 -0.37 -13.89
C GLY A 156 4.52 -1.69 -13.25
N GLU A 157 3.76 -2.76 -13.49
CA GLU A 157 4.12 -4.07 -12.97
C GLU A 157 5.40 -4.51 -13.66
N ILE A 158 6.52 -4.29 -12.97
CA ILE A 158 7.78 -4.91 -13.30
C ILE A 158 7.57 -6.41 -13.12
N GLU A 159 7.52 -7.16 -14.22
CA GLU A 159 7.48 -8.62 -14.17
C GLU A 159 8.80 -9.14 -13.63
N THR A 160 8.70 -9.85 -12.50
CA THR A 160 9.86 -10.40 -11.79
C THR A 160 9.60 -11.86 -11.52
N ALA A 161 10.47 -12.71 -12.04
CA ALA A 161 10.26 -14.15 -12.05
C ALA A 161 10.67 -14.83 -10.74
N HIS A 162 11.77 -14.38 -10.15
CA HIS A 162 12.38 -14.92 -8.93
C HIS A 162 13.37 -13.88 -8.37
N PRO A 163 13.86 -14.04 -7.12
CA PRO A 163 14.95 -13.22 -6.59
C PRO A 163 16.19 -13.28 -7.50
N GLY A 164 16.88 -12.15 -7.68
CA GLY A 164 18.03 -12.03 -8.58
C GLY A 164 17.70 -11.91 -10.07
N TYR A 165 16.43 -12.07 -10.47
CA TYR A 165 16.01 -11.87 -11.86
C TYR A 165 16.15 -10.40 -12.30
N LEU A 166 15.78 -9.48 -11.42
CA LEU A 166 15.83 -8.05 -11.70
C LEU A 166 16.08 -7.25 -10.41
N GLY A 167 17.18 -6.50 -10.38
CA GLY A 167 17.44 -5.48 -9.39
C GLY A 167 17.07 -4.09 -9.89
N ALA A 168 16.52 -3.23 -9.05
CA ALA A 168 16.37 -1.82 -9.34
C ALA A 168 17.47 -1.04 -8.59
N GLN A 169 18.21 -0.18 -9.30
CA GLN A 169 19.23 0.69 -8.71
C GLN A 169 18.86 2.16 -8.86
N ASP A 170 19.08 2.94 -7.80
CA ASP A 170 18.81 4.38 -7.80
C ASP A 170 19.71 5.16 -6.82
N THR A 171 19.94 6.44 -7.11
CA THR A 171 20.76 7.34 -6.31
C THR A 171 19.87 8.33 -5.57
N PHE A 172 19.95 8.34 -4.25
CA PHE A 172 19.19 9.22 -3.38
C PHE A 172 20.07 10.29 -2.73
N TYR A 173 19.67 11.57 -2.78
CA TYR A 173 20.37 12.63 -2.06
C TYR A 173 19.90 12.67 -0.59
N VAL A 174 20.82 12.39 0.34
CA VAL A 174 20.51 12.30 1.77
C VAL A 174 20.50 13.69 2.42
N GLY A 175 21.51 14.51 2.09
CA GLY A 175 21.67 15.83 2.70
C GLY A 175 23.12 16.31 2.69
N ASN A 176 23.39 17.36 3.45
CA ASN A 176 24.73 17.93 3.63
C ASN A 176 25.11 17.86 5.11
N LEU A 177 26.22 17.18 5.41
CA LEU A 177 26.73 17.04 6.77
C LEU A 177 27.94 17.97 6.96
N LYS A 178 27.95 18.73 8.06
CA LYS A 178 29.05 19.66 8.37
C LYS A 178 30.36 18.88 8.54
N GLY A 179 31.39 19.24 7.76
CA GLY A 179 32.70 18.59 7.80
C GLY A 179 32.88 17.44 6.80
N VAL A 180 31.80 16.85 6.29
CA VAL A 180 31.84 15.78 5.27
C VAL A 180 31.38 16.29 3.90
N GLY A 181 30.38 17.17 3.86
CA GLY A 181 29.80 17.70 2.64
C GLY A 181 28.51 16.98 2.23
N ARG A 182 28.23 16.98 0.93
CA ARG A 182 27.04 16.33 0.36
C ARG A 182 27.14 14.82 0.50
N ILE A 183 26.04 14.19 0.89
CA ILE A 183 25.93 12.75 1.05
C ILE A 183 24.89 12.23 0.06
N TYR A 184 25.31 11.22 -0.71
CA TYR A 184 24.50 10.47 -1.66
C TYR A 184 24.43 9.02 -1.21
N GLN A 185 23.27 8.41 -1.34
CA GLN A 185 23.05 6.98 -1.11
C GLN A 185 22.86 6.29 -2.45
N GLN A 186 23.72 5.33 -2.77
CA GLN A 186 23.39 4.34 -3.79
C GLN A 186 22.47 3.30 -3.16
N THR A 187 21.40 2.95 -3.87
CA THR A 187 20.37 2.00 -3.42
C THR A 187 20.24 0.90 -4.45
N PHE A 188 20.23 -0.35 -4.00
CA PHE A 188 19.84 -1.50 -4.80
C PHE A 188 18.65 -2.19 -4.12
N ILE A 189 17.62 -2.56 -4.89
CA ILE A 189 16.46 -3.29 -4.39
C ILE A 189 16.14 -4.46 -5.30
N ASP A 190 16.02 -5.66 -4.72
CA ASP A 190 15.45 -6.80 -5.41
C ASP A 190 13.98 -6.54 -5.73
N THR A 191 13.63 -6.55 -7.00
CA THR A 191 12.27 -6.22 -7.41
C THR A 191 11.27 -7.35 -7.08
N TYR A 192 11.72 -8.58 -6.82
CA TYR A 192 10.91 -9.70 -6.36
C TYR A 192 10.77 -9.72 -4.83
N SER A 193 11.90 -9.88 -4.12
CA SER A 193 11.92 -10.13 -2.67
C SER A 193 11.89 -8.87 -1.81
N LYS A 194 12.17 -7.70 -2.41
CA LYS A 194 12.36 -6.41 -1.72
C LYS A 194 13.56 -6.37 -0.80
N VAL A 195 14.52 -7.28 -0.94
CA VAL A 195 15.81 -7.16 -0.23
C VAL A 195 16.53 -5.91 -0.72
N VAL A 196 17.04 -5.12 0.22
CA VAL A 196 17.69 -3.84 -0.08
C VAL A 196 19.13 -3.81 0.39
N HIS A 197 19.99 -3.24 -0.44
CA HIS A 197 21.34 -2.84 -0.09
C HIS A 197 21.50 -1.33 -0.32
N CYS A 198 22.21 -0.65 0.58
CA CYS A 198 22.58 0.75 0.38
C CYS A 198 24.04 0.99 0.78
N LYS A 199 24.66 1.98 0.14
CA LYS A 199 25.98 2.48 0.53
C LYS A 199 26.06 3.98 0.30
N LEU A 200 26.72 4.68 1.22
CA LEU A 200 26.84 6.12 1.25
C LEU A 200 28.13 6.57 0.58
N TYR A 201 28.04 7.69 -0.12
CA TYR A 201 29.15 8.31 -0.85
C TYR A 201 29.07 9.83 -0.74
N THR A 202 30.20 10.50 -0.91
CA THR A 202 30.27 11.96 -1.00
C THR A 202 30.08 12.48 -2.43
N THR A 203 30.10 11.58 -3.42
CA THR A 203 29.98 11.91 -4.84
C THR A 203 28.94 11.01 -5.52
N LYS A 204 28.42 11.50 -6.65
CA LYS A 204 27.46 10.80 -7.50
C LYS A 204 28.13 10.57 -8.87
N THR A 205 28.84 9.46 -9.00
CA THR A 205 29.64 9.11 -10.20
C THR A 205 29.42 7.65 -10.59
N PRO A 206 29.68 7.26 -11.86
CA PRO A 206 29.50 5.88 -12.32
C PRO A 206 30.21 4.82 -11.46
N ILE A 207 31.43 5.13 -11.03
CA ILE A 207 32.20 4.24 -10.16
C ILE A 207 31.51 3.95 -8.82
N THR A 208 30.77 4.91 -8.25
CA THR A 208 30.03 4.68 -6.99
C THR A 208 28.84 3.74 -7.19
N ALA A 209 28.17 3.80 -8.34
CA ALA A 209 27.08 2.88 -8.68
C ALA A 209 27.60 1.45 -8.86
N ALA A 210 28.76 1.29 -9.51
CA ALA A 210 29.43 0.00 -9.70
C ALA A 210 29.97 -0.56 -8.37
N ASP A 211 30.55 0.30 -7.54
CA ASP A 211 31.09 -0.08 -6.23
C ASP A 211 30.01 -0.67 -5.30
N LEU A 212 28.79 -0.13 -5.27
CA LEU A 212 27.69 -0.72 -4.50
C LEU A 212 27.43 -2.18 -4.92
N LEU A 213 27.41 -2.44 -6.23
CA LEU A 213 27.16 -3.78 -6.76
C LEU A 213 28.29 -4.73 -6.36
N ASN A 214 29.53 -4.28 -6.52
CA ASN A 214 30.73 -5.05 -6.22
C ASN A 214 30.91 -5.37 -4.73
N ASP A 215 30.69 -4.38 -3.87
CA ASP A 215 30.97 -4.47 -2.44
C ASP A 215 29.86 -5.19 -1.67
N ARG A 216 28.59 -4.99 -2.07
CA ARG A 216 27.44 -5.41 -1.25
C ARG A 216 26.48 -6.35 -1.96
N VAL A 217 26.15 -6.08 -3.23
CA VAL A 217 25.06 -6.80 -3.91
C VAL A 217 25.54 -8.15 -4.44
N LEU A 218 26.49 -8.16 -5.39
CA LEU A 218 26.90 -9.40 -6.03
C LEU A 218 27.48 -10.43 -5.05
N PRO A 219 28.32 -10.06 -4.06
CA PRO A 219 28.78 -11.02 -3.05
C PRO A 219 27.64 -11.61 -2.23
N PHE A 220 26.62 -10.82 -1.89
CA PHE A 220 25.45 -11.32 -1.16
C PHE A 220 24.67 -12.33 -1.99
N TYR A 221 24.32 -12.00 -3.25
CA TYR A 221 23.57 -12.92 -4.11
C TYR A 221 24.36 -14.19 -4.45
N GLN A 222 25.67 -14.07 -4.64
CA GLN A 222 26.57 -15.21 -4.80
C GLN A 222 26.56 -16.12 -3.56
N SER A 223 26.61 -15.54 -2.34
CA SER A 223 26.48 -16.33 -1.09
C SER A 223 25.12 -17.01 -0.94
N GLN A 224 24.13 -16.56 -1.70
CA GLN A 224 22.79 -17.12 -1.73
C GLN A 224 22.57 -18.09 -2.90
N ASP A 225 23.60 -18.43 -3.68
CA ASP A 225 23.52 -19.27 -4.89
C ASP A 225 22.49 -18.74 -5.91
N LEU A 226 22.36 -17.41 -6.01
CA LEU A 226 21.47 -16.72 -6.93
C LEU A 226 22.28 -15.86 -7.90
N PRO A 227 22.08 -15.97 -9.22
CA PRO A 227 22.67 -15.02 -10.15
C PRO A 227 21.90 -13.69 -10.12
N MET A 228 22.61 -12.61 -10.46
CA MET A 228 21.99 -11.32 -10.76
C MET A 228 21.91 -11.18 -12.29
N LEU A 229 20.71 -11.31 -12.86
CA LEU A 229 20.57 -11.39 -14.32
C LEU A 229 20.42 -10.02 -14.98
N ARG A 230 19.75 -9.09 -14.30
CA ARG A 230 19.38 -7.80 -14.90
C ARG A 230 19.30 -6.71 -13.86
N ILE A 231 19.70 -5.51 -14.25
CA ILE A 231 19.52 -4.29 -13.45
C ILE A 231 18.70 -3.26 -14.22
N LEU A 232 17.76 -2.65 -13.52
CA LEU A 232 16.94 -1.53 -13.96
C LEU A 232 17.43 -0.25 -13.30
N THR A 233 17.77 0.75 -14.12
CA THR A 233 18.09 2.11 -13.64
C THR A 233 17.34 3.16 -14.45
N ASP A 234 17.39 4.40 -13.99
CA ASP A 234 17.05 5.54 -14.82
C ASP A 234 18.17 5.87 -15.83
N ARG A 235 17.98 6.94 -16.60
CA ARG A 235 18.98 7.43 -17.58
C ARG A 235 19.99 8.42 -16.96
N GLY A 236 20.16 8.41 -15.65
CA GLY A 236 21.16 9.23 -14.96
C GLY A 236 22.56 8.99 -15.51
N THR A 237 23.39 10.04 -15.49
CA THR A 237 24.78 9.99 -15.98
C THR A 237 25.68 9.06 -15.16
N GLU A 238 25.23 8.66 -13.98
CA GLU A 238 25.86 7.66 -13.13
C GLU A 238 25.62 6.21 -13.62
N TYR A 239 24.56 5.97 -14.39
CA TYR A 239 24.25 4.64 -14.92
C TYR A 239 24.46 4.55 -16.43
N CYS A 240 24.28 5.67 -17.14
CA CYS A 240 24.27 5.69 -18.59
C CYS A 240 25.41 6.54 -19.17
N GLY A 241 26.18 5.93 -20.05
CA GLY A 241 27.19 6.61 -20.88
C GLY A 241 27.55 5.79 -22.12
N LYS A 242 28.68 6.12 -22.76
CA LYS A 242 29.23 5.29 -23.84
C LYS A 242 29.72 3.97 -23.22
N VAL A 243 29.19 2.83 -23.68
CA VAL A 243 29.45 1.51 -23.09
C VAL A 243 30.94 1.22 -22.90
N GLU A 244 31.77 1.56 -23.90
CA GLU A 244 33.22 1.31 -23.88
C GLU A 244 34.01 2.19 -22.90
N GLN A 245 33.39 3.22 -22.32
CA GLN A 245 34.06 4.25 -21.52
C GLN A 245 33.35 4.52 -20.18
N HIS A 246 32.23 3.86 -19.94
CA HIS A 246 31.39 4.13 -18.79
C HIS A 246 31.58 3.01 -17.75
N ASP A 247 32.25 3.33 -16.64
CA ASP A 247 32.65 2.36 -15.62
C ASP A 247 31.52 1.42 -15.20
N TYR A 248 30.31 1.95 -15.03
CA TYR A 248 29.14 1.16 -14.64
C TYR A 248 28.68 0.21 -15.76
N GLU A 249 28.66 0.65 -17.02
CA GLU A 249 28.22 -0.21 -18.14
C GLU A 249 29.25 -1.32 -18.40
N LEU A 250 30.55 -0.98 -18.30
CA LEU A 250 31.64 -1.95 -18.36
C LEU A 250 31.52 -2.98 -17.22
N TYR A 251 31.24 -2.52 -16.01
CA TYR A 251 31.10 -3.39 -14.85
C TYR A 251 29.95 -4.39 -15.01
N LEU A 252 28.78 -3.93 -15.51
CA LEU A 252 27.66 -4.82 -15.80
C LEU A 252 28.01 -5.84 -16.89
N ALA A 253 28.67 -5.40 -17.97
CA ALA A 253 29.08 -6.28 -19.06
C ALA A 253 30.07 -7.37 -18.61
N VAL A 254 31.03 -7.03 -17.74
CA VAL A 254 32.01 -8.00 -17.20
C VAL A 254 31.35 -9.05 -16.31
N ASN A 255 30.24 -8.71 -15.67
CA ASN A 255 29.49 -9.63 -14.79
C ASN A 255 28.31 -10.32 -15.50
N ASP A 256 28.18 -10.16 -16.82
CA ASP A 256 27.09 -10.73 -17.63
C ASP A 256 25.69 -10.31 -17.13
N ILE A 257 25.55 -9.03 -16.76
CA ILE A 257 24.30 -8.45 -16.24
C ILE A 257 23.65 -7.58 -17.30
N ASP A 258 22.42 -7.89 -17.67
CA ASP A 258 21.63 -7.08 -18.59
C ASP A 258 21.32 -5.71 -17.97
N HIS A 259 21.56 -4.63 -18.71
CA HIS A 259 21.17 -3.29 -18.29
C HIS A 259 19.88 -2.84 -18.96
N THR A 260 18.81 -2.73 -18.19
CA THR A 260 17.53 -2.16 -18.61
C THR A 260 17.39 -0.72 -18.13
N LYS A 261 16.94 0.17 -19.01
CA LYS A 261 16.77 1.60 -18.71
C LYS A 261 15.29 1.93 -18.72
N THR A 262 14.83 2.71 -17.75
CA THR A 262 13.45 3.23 -17.77
C THR A 262 13.17 3.97 -19.07
N LYS A 263 11.95 3.93 -19.61
CA LYS A 263 11.60 4.76 -20.78
C LYS A 263 11.62 6.25 -20.39
N ALA A 264 12.01 7.12 -21.33
CA ALA A 264 12.06 8.56 -21.08
C ALA A 264 10.63 9.02 -20.73
N ALA A 265 10.50 9.83 -19.67
CA ALA A 265 9.21 10.28 -19.13
C ALA A 265 8.29 9.15 -18.59
N SER A 266 8.83 8.00 -18.17
CA SER A 266 8.10 6.92 -17.50
C SER A 266 8.57 6.69 -16.05
N PRO A 267 8.20 7.57 -15.08
CA PRO A 267 8.56 7.44 -13.65
C PRO A 267 8.09 6.11 -13.01
N GLN A 268 7.01 5.62 -13.59
CA GLN A 268 6.39 4.29 -13.60
C GLN A 268 7.29 3.08 -13.27
N THR A 269 8.45 2.98 -13.92
CA THR A 269 9.37 1.82 -13.76
C THR A 269 10.24 1.88 -12.51
N ASN A 270 10.35 3.03 -11.81
CA ASN A 270 11.21 3.18 -10.63
C ASN A 270 10.44 3.30 -9.31
N GLY A 271 9.11 3.07 -9.32
CA GLY A 271 8.26 3.25 -8.14
C GLY A 271 8.64 2.40 -6.91
N ILE A 272 9.41 1.32 -7.11
CA ILE A 272 9.95 0.50 -6.01
C ILE A 272 11.02 1.28 -5.22
N CYS A 273 12.01 1.85 -5.90
CA CYS A 273 13.05 2.65 -5.27
C CYS A 273 12.46 3.90 -4.62
N GLU A 274 11.56 4.61 -5.31
CA GLU A 274 10.91 5.80 -4.75
C GLU A 274 10.13 5.50 -3.47
N ARG A 275 9.41 4.38 -3.43
CA ARG A 275 8.68 3.95 -2.23
C ARG A 275 9.64 3.63 -1.09
N PHE A 276 10.73 2.93 -1.38
CA PHE A 276 11.76 2.66 -0.38
C PHE A 276 12.43 3.93 0.12
N HIS A 277 12.76 4.89 -0.76
CA HIS A 277 13.34 6.18 -0.38
C HIS A 277 12.44 6.95 0.59
N LYS A 278 11.12 6.91 0.38
CA LYS A 278 10.15 7.48 1.34
C LYS A 278 10.22 6.75 2.70
N THR A 279 10.30 5.42 2.69
CA THR A 279 10.42 4.61 3.91
C THR A 279 11.70 4.92 4.68
N ILE A 280 12.88 4.82 4.06
CA ILE A 280 14.16 5.07 4.72
C ILE A 280 14.30 6.53 5.17
N LEU A 281 13.76 7.49 4.42
CA LEU A 281 13.76 8.89 4.84
C LEU A 281 12.99 9.09 6.15
N GLN A 282 11.80 8.50 6.26
CA GLN A 282 10.92 8.65 7.42
C GLN A 282 11.36 7.80 8.62
N GLU A 283 11.71 6.55 8.37
CA GLU A 283 12.00 5.55 9.41
C GLU A 283 13.46 5.57 9.87
N PHE A 284 14.40 6.04 9.05
CA PHE A 284 15.82 6.13 9.40
C PHE A 284 16.31 7.58 9.45
N TYR A 285 16.54 8.23 8.31
CA TYR A 285 17.28 9.50 8.26
C TYR A 285 16.68 10.60 9.14
N GLN A 286 15.36 10.80 9.10
CA GLN A 286 14.68 11.81 9.92
C GLN A 286 14.77 11.57 11.42
N ILE A 287 14.89 10.31 11.84
CA ILE A 287 14.99 9.94 13.26
C ILE A 287 16.46 10.03 13.68
N THR A 288 17.33 9.43 12.90
CA THR A 288 18.75 9.30 13.15
C THR A 288 19.44 10.67 13.25
N PHE A 289 19.20 11.59 12.30
CA PHE A 289 19.76 12.94 12.35
C PHE A 289 19.23 13.83 13.48
N ARG A 290 18.10 13.46 14.11
CA ARG A 290 17.60 14.14 15.31
C ARG A 290 18.20 13.58 16.60
N LYS A 291 18.63 12.32 16.60
CA LYS A 291 19.14 11.61 17.77
C LYS A 291 20.66 11.71 17.91
N LYS A 292 21.39 11.70 16.79
CA LYS A 292 22.86 11.62 16.77
C LYS A 292 23.43 12.62 15.77
N LEU A 293 24.48 13.30 16.19
CA LEU A 293 25.30 14.13 15.31
C LEU A 293 26.42 13.25 14.74
N TYR A 294 26.54 13.22 13.43
CA TYR A 294 27.57 12.45 12.73
C TYR A 294 28.77 13.34 12.44
N SER A 295 29.96 12.81 12.67
CA SER A 295 31.23 13.49 12.38
C SER A 295 31.90 12.96 11.11
N SER A 296 31.54 11.75 10.67
CA SER A 296 32.05 11.11 9.46
C SER A 296 30.95 10.37 8.69
N LEU A 297 31.26 10.01 7.43
CA LEU A 297 30.35 9.22 6.59
C LEU A 297 30.24 7.78 7.12
N GLU A 298 31.34 7.25 7.63
CA GLU A 298 31.48 5.88 8.13
C GLU A 298 30.59 5.64 9.35
N GLU A 299 30.51 6.62 10.27
CA GLU A 299 29.61 6.54 11.43
C GLU A 299 28.14 6.44 11.01
N LEU A 300 27.75 7.17 9.95
CA LEU A 300 26.38 7.11 9.42
C LEU A 300 26.13 5.80 8.66
N GLN A 301 27.15 5.28 7.97
CA GLN A 301 27.06 4.00 7.26
C GLN A 301 26.84 2.83 8.24
N VAL A 302 27.50 2.82 9.39
CA VAL A 302 27.30 1.76 10.41
C VAL A 302 25.85 1.74 10.88
N ASP A 303 25.30 2.90 11.24
CA ASP A 303 23.91 2.98 11.70
C ASP A 303 22.91 2.65 10.57
N LEU A 304 23.25 2.95 9.31
CA LEU A 304 22.48 2.56 8.14
C LEU A 304 22.50 1.04 7.93
N ASP A 305 23.66 0.41 8.05
CA ASP A 305 23.83 -1.04 7.93
C ASP A 305 22.99 -1.78 8.98
N ASP A 306 22.96 -1.28 10.23
CA ASP A 306 22.12 -1.82 11.30
C ASP A 306 20.62 -1.68 10.98
N TRP A 307 20.20 -0.52 10.47
CA TRP A 307 18.80 -0.32 10.08
C TRP A 307 18.40 -1.19 8.89
N LEU A 308 19.29 -1.39 7.91
CA LEU A 308 19.05 -2.28 6.78
C LEU A 308 18.94 -3.74 7.21
N LYS A 309 19.69 -4.16 8.22
CA LYS A 309 19.52 -5.49 8.82
C LYS A 309 18.10 -5.65 9.35
N PHE A 310 17.62 -4.73 10.19
CA PHE A 310 16.24 -4.71 10.66
C PHE A 310 15.22 -4.71 9.50
N TYR A 311 15.42 -3.86 8.49
CA TYR A 311 14.54 -3.79 7.31
C TYR A 311 14.43 -5.14 6.59
N ASN A 312 15.56 -5.82 6.37
CA ASN A 312 15.61 -7.05 5.61
C ASN A 312 15.17 -8.29 6.42
N THR A 313 15.39 -8.32 7.74
CA THR A 313 15.19 -9.52 8.57
C THR A 313 14.03 -9.46 9.56
N GLU A 314 13.48 -8.29 9.86
CA GLU A 314 12.44 -8.13 10.90
C GLU A 314 11.22 -7.35 10.40
N ARG A 315 11.41 -6.37 9.52
CA ARG A 315 10.31 -5.56 8.99
C ARG A 315 9.45 -6.40 8.03
N THR A 316 8.15 -6.46 8.28
CA THR A 316 7.20 -7.18 7.41
C THR A 316 6.76 -6.32 6.22
N HIS A 317 6.60 -6.94 5.04
CA HIS A 317 6.18 -6.24 3.81
C HIS A 317 4.89 -6.80 3.24
N GLN A 318 3.91 -5.93 2.96
CA GLN A 318 2.62 -6.29 2.35
C GLN A 318 2.67 -6.30 0.80
N GLY A 319 3.87 -6.39 0.22
CA GLY A 319 4.03 -6.47 -1.24
C GLY A 319 3.48 -7.79 -1.81
N LYS A 320 3.18 -7.80 -3.12
CA LYS A 320 2.59 -8.94 -3.86
C LYS A 320 3.30 -10.27 -3.60
N MET A 321 4.63 -10.27 -3.54
CA MET A 321 5.44 -11.49 -3.28
C MET A 321 5.73 -11.72 -1.79
N CYS A 322 5.83 -10.65 -1.00
CA CYS A 322 6.18 -10.77 0.42
C CYS A 322 5.01 -11.30 1.25
N CYS A 323 3.77 -10.88 0.97
CA CYS A 323 2.55 -11.36 1.66
C CYS A 323 2.63 -11.30 3.20
N GLY A 324 3.27 -10.27 3.75
CA GLY A 324 3.46 -10.09 5.18
C GLY A 324 4.76 -10.69 5.73
N ARG A 325 5.55 -11.39 4.93
CA ARG A 325 6.89 -11.88 5.28
C ARG A 325 7.93 -10.76 5.23
N THR A 326 9.10 -11.05 5.79
CA THR A 326 10.27 -10.16 5.65
C THR A 326 10.89 -10.30 4.25
N PRO A 327 11.68 -9.31 3.80
CA PRO A 327 12.37 -9.39 2.52
C PRO A 327 13.28 -10.63 2.41
N LEU A 328 14.04 -10.94 3.46
CA LEU A 328 14.95 -12.08 3.46
C LEU A 328 14.20 -13.42 3.42
N GLU A 329 13.11 -13.57 4.17
CA GLU A 329 12.25 -14.76 4.09
C GLU A 329 11.68 -14.95 2.68
N THR A 330 11.25 -13.85 2.05
CA THR A 330 10.74 -13.86 0.68
C THR A 330 11.82 -14.26 -0.32
N LEU A 331 13.06 -13.80 -0.12
CA LEU A 331 14.19 -14.20 -0.94
C LEU A 331 14.48 -15.70 -0.81
N LEU A 332 14.56 -16.22 0.43
CA LEU A 332 14.87 -17.62 0.69
C LEU A 332 13.81 -18.57 0.12
N ASP A 333 12.53 -18.20 0.23
CA ASP A 333 11.43 -18.96 -0.38
C ASP A 333 11.49 -18.91 -1.92
N GLY A 334 11.75 -17.72 -2.47
CA GLY A 334 11.87 -17.51 -3.92
C GLY A 334 13.04 -18.25 -4.59
N LYS A 335 14.05 -18.71 -3.83
CA LYS A 335 15.13 -19.57 -4.35
C LYS A 335 14.61 -20.87 -4.95
N ARG A 336 13.50 -21.41 -4.42
CA ARG A 336 12.90 -22.65 -4.94
C ARG A 336 12.43 -22.47 -6.38
N ILE A 337 11.83 -21.32 -6.67
CA ILE A 337 11.35 -20.96 -8.02
C ILE A 337 12.52 -20.87 -9.00
N TRP A 338 13.65 -20.32 -8.56
CA TRP A 338 14.88 -20.32 -9.37
C TRP A 338 15.36 -21.75 -9.64
N ALA A 339 15.47 -22.59 -8.61
CA ALA A 339 15.92 -23.98 -8.77
C ALA A 339 15.01 -24.78 -9.73
N GLU A 340 13.69 -24.64 -9.62
CA GLU A 340 12.72 -25.29 -10.51
C GLU A 340 12.87 -24.82 -11.96
N LYS A 341 13.09 -23.53 -12.20
CA LYS A 341 13.29 -22.97 -13.54
C LYS A 341 14.62 -23.39 -14.16
N ASN A 342 15.68 -23.45 -13.35
CA ASN A 342 17.00 -23.90 -13.81
C ASN A 342 17.00 -25.38 -14.18
N LEU A 343 16.30 -26.22 -13.41
CA LEU A 343 16.13 -27.65 -13.71
C LEU A 343 15.29 -27.90 -14.96
N ALA A 344 14.36 -27.00 -15.31
CA ALA A 344 13.58 -27.08 -16.54
C ALA A 344 14.33 -26.59 -17.80
N GLN A 345 15.54 -26.02 -17.64
CA GLN A 345 16.41 -25.58 -18.73
C GLN A 345 17.55 -26.57 -19.04
N ILE A 346 17.67 -27.65 -18.25
CA ILE A 346 18.52 -28.81 -18.50
C ILE A 346 17.65 -29.92 -19.11
#